data_AF-A0A5N6V6U6-F1
#
_entry.id   AF-A0A5N6V6U6-F1
#
_cell.length_a   1.000
_cell.length_b   1.000
_cell.length_c   1.000
_cell.angle_alpha   90.00
_cell.angle_beta   90.00
_cell.angle_gamma   90.00
#
_symmetry.space_group_name_H-M   'P 1'
#
loop_
_entity.id
_entity.type
_entity.pdbx_description
1 polymer ?
#
loop_
_entity_poly.entity_id
_entity_poly.type
_entity_poly.pdbx_seq_one_letter_code
_entity_poly.pdbx_strand_id
1 'polypeptide(L)'
;MLAGYLSISLLATAVSAASISDLVGTWSTKSRKVVTGPDFYDPINDKFLEPDLPGISYSFTEDGHYEEAYYRAVANPVNPSCPKGIMQWQHGKFVLNSDGSLQLTPIASDGRQLVSDPCSSSLATYTRYNQTETFNVSKDPYHGIQRLDLKSFDDSPMHPMYLVYQPPQMLPTTTLNPVSETGKSKRHVARDTDRSPGVRNLITKEELTNPDRWLWVGVFATAVGGITLFYS
;
A
#
# COMPACT_ATOMS: atom_id res chain seq x y z
N MET A 1 19.37 59.12 39.70
CA MET A 1 20.17 58.19 38.86
C MET A 1 20.28 56.90 39.65
N LEU A 2 19.95 55.69 39.20
CA LEU A 2 19.77 55.11 37.87
C LEU A 2 18.55 54.16 37.89
N ALA A 3 17.74 54.17 36.84
CA ALA A 3 16.77 53.11 36.56
C ALA A 3 17.47 52.03 35.73
N GLY A 4 17.66 50.84 36.30
CA GLY A 4 18.25 49.69 35.61
C GLY A 4 17.18 48.91 34.85
N TYR A 5 17.25 48.91 33.52
CA TYR A 5 16.40 48.07 32.67
C TYR A 5 17.02 46.67 32.56
N LEU A 6 16.30 45.66 33.03
CA LEU A 6 16.66 44.25 32.85
C LEU A 6 16.00 43.75 31.55
N SER A 7 16.76 43.64 30.47
CA SER A 7 16.30 43.06 29.20
C SER A 7 16.43 41.54 29.25
N ILE A 8 15.31 40.82 29.33
CA ILE A 8 15.25 39.37 29.19
C ILE A 8 15.19 39.05 27.69
N SER A 9 16.30 38.58 27.13
CA SER A 9 16.35 38.10 25.75
C SER A 9 15.77 36.67 25.69
N LEU A 10 14.57 36.54 25.12
CA LEU A 10 13.95 35.24 24.85
C LEU A 10 14.63 34.61 23.63
N LEU A 11 15.47 33.59 23.87
CA LEU A 11 16.09 32.81 22.80
C LEU A 11 15.06 31.81 22.28
N ALA A 12 14.36 32.15 21.20
CA ALA A 12 13.47 31.22 20.52
C ALA A 12 14.30 30.22 19.72
N THR A 13 14.37 28.97 20.19
CA THR A 13 14.88 27.86 19.39
C THR A 13 13.85 27.54 18.31
N ALA A 14 14.12 27.94 17.07
CA ALA A 14 13.33 27.51 15.92
C ALA A 14 13.59 26.01 15.68
N VAL A 15 12.61 25.17 15.98
CA VAL A 15 12.61 23.78 15.53
C VAL A 15 12.21 23.81 14.05
N SER A 16 13.13 23.48 13.15
CA SER A 16 12.80 23.26 11.74
C SER A 16 11.95 22.00 11.63
N ALA A 17 10.66 22.17 11.33
CA ALA A 17 9.80 21.06 10.92
C ALA A 17 10.26 20.57 9.53
N ALA A 18 10.36 19.25 9.35
CA ALA A 18 10.63 18.67 8.04
C ALA A 18 9.49 19.04 7.07
N SER A 19 9.83 19.43 5.85
CA SER A 19 8.84 19.69 4.80
C SER A 19 8.67 18.47 3.90
N ILE A 20 7.52 18.35 3.22
CA ILE A 20 7.30 17.25 2.27
C ILE A 20 8.37 17.26 1.17
N SER A 21 8.75 18.45 0.68
CA SER A 21 9.79 18.58 -0.35
C SER A 21 11.16 18.07 0.11
N ASP A 22 11.44 18.10 1.41
CA ASP A 22 12.69 17.55 1.97
C ASP A 22 12.72 16.02 2.01
N LEU A 23 11.57 15.37 1.93
CA LEU A 23 11.42 13.91 1.94
C LEU A 23 11.41 13.29 0.54
N VAL A 24 11.07 14.07 -0.49
CA VAL A 24 10.93 13.55 -1.86
C VAL A 24 12.25 12.95 -2.33
N GLY A 25 12.20 11.66 -2.69
CA GLY A 25 13.36 10.89 -3.12
C GLY A 25 13.37 9.47 -2.58
N THR A 26 14.37 8.69 -3.00
CA THR A 26 14.62 7.33 -2.51
C THR A 26 15.74 7.35 -1.50
N TRP A 27 15.45 6.88 -0.31
CA TRP A 27 16.33 6.81 0.84
C TRP A 27 16.65 5.35 1.13
N SER A 28 17.94 5.01 1.26
CA SER A 28 18.39 3.65 1.57
C SER A 28 19.40 3.66 2.71
N THR A 29 19.48 2.57 3.47
CA THR A 29 20.53 2.39 4.46
C THR A 29 21.92 2.30 3.80
N LYS A 30 22.97 2.34 4.62
CA LYS A 30 24.38 2.46 4.19
C LYS A 30 24.82 1.47 3.08
N SER A 31 24.24 0.26 3.02
CA SER A 31 24.60 -0.72 1.98
C SER A 31 24.21 -0.28 0.57
N ARG A 32 23.15 0.54 0.43
CA ARG A 32 22.55 0.97 -0.85
C ARG A 32 22.20 -0.18 -1.79
N LYS A 33 22.08 -1.40 -1.27
CA LYS A 33 21.72 -2.60 -2.05
C LYS A 33 20.23 -2.84 -2.07
N VAL A 34 19.53 -2.44 -1.02
CA VAL A 34 18.07 -2.45 -0.99
C VAL A 34 17.58 -1.10 -1.49
N VAL A 35 16.87 -1.11 -2.60
CA VAL A 35 16.27 0.07 -3.22
C VAL A 35 14.85 -0.33 -3.63
N THR A 36 13.88 0.55 -3.40
CA THR A 36 12.50 0.40 -3.87
C THR A 36 12.41 0.38 -5.40
N GLY A 37 11.34 -0.21 -5.93
CA GLY A 37 11.05 -0.31 -7.35
C GLY A 37 11.09 -1.74 -7.90
N PRO A 38 11.16 -1.89 -9.24
CA PRO A 38 11.08 -3.18 -9.92
C PRO A 38 12.25 -4.11 -9.62
N ASP A 39 13.37 -3.58 -9.12
CA ASP A 39 14.56 -4.36 -8.75
C ASP A 39 14.42 -5.07 -7.39
N PHE A 40 13.37 -4.77 -6.62
CA PHE A 40 13.09 -5.41 -5.33
C PHE A 40 11.85 -6.30 -5.36
N TYR A 41 10.79 -5.84 -6.01
CA TYR A 41 9.53 -6.57 -6.12
C TYR A 41 9.01 -6.55 -7.56
N ASP A 42 8.67 -7.73 -8.07
CA ASP A 42 8.07 -7.90 -9.39
C ASP A 42 6.56 -8.16 -9.22
N PRO A 43 5.70 -7.16 -9.48
CA PRO A 43 4.27 -7.30 -9.31
C PRO A 43 3.60 -8.17 -10.39
N ILE A 44 4.26 -8.43 -11.51
CA ILE A 44 3.71 -9.25 -12.61
C ILE A 44 3.84 -10.73 -12.26
N ASN A 45 5.00 -11.13 -11.73
CA ASN A 45 5.28 -12.51 -11.34
C ASN A 45 5.05 -12.78 -9.85
N ASP A 46 4.60 -11.79 -9.07
CA ASP A 46 4.36 -11.85 -7.62
C ASP A 46 5.55 -12.46 -6.85
N LYS A 47 6.75 -11.93 -7.12
CA LYS A 47 8.00 -12.43 -6.54
C LYS A 47 8.90 -11.30 -6.02
N PHE A 48 9.66 -11.62 -4.99
CA PHE A 48 10.76 -10.79 -4.53
C PHE A 48 12.04 -11.06 -5.33
N LEU A 49 12.84 -10.02 -5.50
CA LEU A 49 14.19 -10.08 -6.02
C LEU A 49 15.15 -9.79 -4.88
N GLU A 50 15.90 -10.81 -4.45
CA GLU A 50 16.77 -10.72 -3.28
C GLU A 50 18.01 -9.85 -3.57
N PRO A 51 18.23 -8.77 -2.79
CA PRO A 51 19.43 -7.94 -2.92
C PRO A 51 20.68 -8.61 -2.33
N ASP A 52 21.87 -8.21 -2.80
CA ASP A 52 23.15 -8.75 -2.32
C ASP A 52 23.41 -8.57 -0.82
N LEU A 53 22.87 -7.49 -0.22
CA LEU A 53 23.10 -7.12 1.18
C LEU A 53 21.81 -6.66 1.84
N PRO A 54 21.64 -6.92 3.16
CA PRO A 54 20.50 -6.43 3.91
C PRO A 54 20.49 -4.90 3.97
N GLY A 55 19.28 -4.37 4.15
CA GLY A 55 19.03 -2.95 4.18
C GLY A 55 17.54 -2.63 4.22
N ILE A 56 17.26 -1.35 4.33
CA ILE A 56 15.91 -0.79 4.31
C ILE A 56 15.93 0.35 3.32
N SER A 57 14.86 0.50 2.55
CA SER A 57 14.65 1.57 1.61
C SER A 57 13.25 2.13 1.75
N TYR A 58 13.14 3.44 1.61
CA TYR A 58 11.89 4.15 1.46
C TYR A 58 11.96 5.08 0.28
N SER A 59 10.88 5.19 -0.47
CA SER A 59 10.73 6.23 -1.49
C SER A 59 9.50 7.06 -1.20
N PHE A 60 9.62 8.37 -1.38
CA PHE A 60 8.52 9.32 -1.21
C PHE A 60 8.37 10.16 -2.47
N THR A 61 7.14 10.28 -2.96
CA THR A 61 6.79 11.19 -4.05
C THR A 61 6.21 12.49 -3.51
N GLU A 62 6.25 13.54 -4.33
CA GLU A 62 5.62 14.81 -4.03
C GLU A 62 4.08 14.68 -3.93
N ASP A 63 3.50 13.71 -4.65
CA ASP A 63 2.07 13.41 -4.65
C ASP A 63 1.56 12.68 -3.38
N GLY A 64 2.41 12.51 -2.36
CA GLY A 64 2.03 11.88 -1.10
C GLY A 64 1.97 10.34 -1.15
N HIS A 65 2.69 9.71 -2.09
CA HIS A 65 2.80 8.25 -2.14
C HIS A 65 4.16 7.79 -1.62
N TYR A 66 4.17 6.61 -1.00
CA TYR A 66 5.39 5.98 -0.53
C TYR A 66 5.48 4.54 -0.98
N GLU A 67 6.71 4.06 -1.04
CA GLU A 67 7.04 2.64 -1.16
C GLU A 67 8.12 2.30 -0.13
N GLU A 68 8.04 1.11 0.45
CA GLU A 68 9.08 0.55 1.31
C GLU A 68 9.62 -0.76 0.75
N ALA A 69 10.90 -0.99 1.01
CA ALA A 69 11.57 -2.25 0.73
C ALA A 69 12.48 -2.61 1.91
N TYR A 70 12.28 -3.78 2.47
CA TYR A 70 12.97 -4.26 3.66
C TYR A 70 13.61 -5.60 3.35
N TYR A 71 14.92 -5.70 3.56
CA TYR A 71 15.62 -6.99 3.59
C TYR A 71 16.46 -7.07 4.86
N ARG A 72 16.05 -7.94 5.79
CA ARG A 72 16.63 -8.04 7.13
C ARG A 72 17.01 -9.48 7.44
N ALA A 73 18.22 -9.64 7.98
CA ALA A 73 18.63 -10.87 8.64
C ALA A 73 18.30 -10.75 10.13
N VAL A 74 17.48 -11.66 10.65
CA VAL A 74 17.10 -11.75 12.06
C VAL A 74 17.94 -12.82 12.72
N ALA A 75 18.77 -12.41 13.68
CA ALA A 75 19.58 -13.34 14.46
C ALA A 75 18.72 -14.21 15.38
N ASN A 76 19.10 -15.47 15.54
CA ASN A 76 18.49 -16.39 16.49
C ASN A 76 19.49 -16.66 17.63
N PRO A 77 19.38 -15.98 18.79
CA PRO A 77 20.34 -16.13 19.88
C PRO A 77 20.30 -17.52 20.55
N VAL A 78 19.18 -18.24 20.44
CA VAL A 78 19.05 -19.60 20.98
C VAL A 78 19.76 -20.61 20.08
N ASN A 79 19.66 -20.43 18.77
CA ASN A 79 20.37 -21.25 17.79
C ASN A 79 21.04 -20.37 16.71
N PRO A 80 22.29 -19.94 16.91
CA PRO A 80 23.00 -19.05 15.99
C PRO A 80 23.22 -19.61 14.59
N SER A 81 23.18 -20.94 14.42
CA SER A 81 23.27 -21.60 13.11
C SER A 81 22.02 -21.42 12.24
N CYS A 82 20.95 -20.85 12.82
CA CYS A 82 19.62 -20.73 12.23
C CYS A 82 19.15 -19.27 12.14
N PRO A 83 19.83 -18.38 11.38
CA PRO A 83 19.32 -17.03 11.16
C PRO A 83 18.05 -17.07 10.29
N LYS A 84 17.15 -16.12 10.49
CA LYS A 84 15.96 -15.96 9.64
C LYS A 84 16.17 -14.79 8.67
N GLY A 85 15.67 -14.93 7.45
CA GLY A 85 15.63 -13.87 6.46
C GLY A 85 14.22 -13.33 6.33
N ILE A 86 14.05 -12.01 6.33
CA ILE A 86 12.76 -11.36 6.09
C ILE A 86 12.92 -10.38 4.94
N MET A 87 12.10 -10.56 3.90
CA MET A 87 11.87 -9.57 2.86
C MET A 87 10.45 -9.04 2.96
N GLN A 88 10.27 -7.72 2.98
CA GLN A 88 8.96 -7.10 3.01
C GLN A 88 8.90 -5.96 2.01
N TRP A 89 7.75 -5.83 1.37
CA TRP A 89 7.44 -4.74 0.46
C TRP A 89 6.02 -4.29 0.71
N GLN A 90 5.83 -2.98 0.80
CA GLN A 90 4.52 -2.36 0.87
C GLN A 90 4.58 -0.96 0.26
N HIS A 91 3.43 -0.48 -0.21
CA HIS A 91 3.31 0.85 -0.77
C HIS A 91 1.94 1.43 -0.46
N GLY A 92 1.82 2.75 -0.54
CA GLY A 92 0.57 3.43 -0.28
C GLY A 92 0.73 4.94 -0.18
N LYS A 93 0.02 5.55 0.78
CA LYS A 93 0.01 6.99 1.00
C LYS A 93 0.69 7.36 2.30
N PHE A 94 1.39 8.49 2.30
CA PHE A 94 1.97 9.04 3.52
C PHE A 94 1.36 10.41 3.84
N VAL A 95 1.38 10.75 5.12
CA VAL A 95 1.03 12.07 5.63
C VAL A 95 2.14 12.53 6.56
N LEU A 96 2.70 13.71 6.28
CA LEU A 96 3.63 14.39 7.18
C LEU A 96 2.84 15.44 7.98
N ASN A 97 2.70 15.20 9.27
CA ASN A 97 2.01 16.09 10.18
C ASN A 97 2.89 17.27 10.57
N SER A 98 2.27 18.37 11.01
CA SER A 98 2.98 19.59 11.43
C SER A 98 3.86 19.40 12.68
N ASP A 99 3.64 18.32 13.43
CA ASP A 99 4.44 17.94 14.60
C ASP A 99 5.74 17.18 14.23
N GLY A 100 5.98 16.92 12.94
CA GLY A 100 7.12 16.15 12.44
C GLY A 100 6.89 14.63 12.41
N SER A 101 5.68 14.18 12.76
CA SER A 101 5.30 12.77 12.63
C SER A 101 4.94 12.43 11.18
N LEU A 102 5.48 11.33 10.68
CA LEU A 102 5.22 10.75 9.37
C LEU A 102 4.39 9.50 9.56
N GLN A 103 3.18 9.48 8.99
CA GLN A 103 2.30 8.33 9.01
C GLN A 103 2.23 7.68 7.63
N LEU A 104 2.50 6.38 7.57
CA LEU A 104 2.50 5.56 6.35
C LEU A 104 1.27 4.65 6.36
N THR A 105 0.39 4.81 5.38
CA THR A 105 -0.83 4.01 5.23
C THR A 105 -0.75 3.15 3.96
N PRO A 106 -0.53 1.83 4.08
CA PRO A 106 -0.37 0.94 2.94
C PRO A 106 -1.68 0.65 2.21
N ILE A 107 -1.58 0.20 0.97
CA ILE A 107 -2.66 -0.44 0.23
C ILE A 107 -2.77 -1.90 0.70
N ALA A 108 -3.83 -2.20 1.45
CA ALA A 108 -4.02 -3.45 2.17
C ALA A 108 -3.91 -4.74 1.32
N SER A 109 -4.20 -4.68 0.02
CA SER A 109 -4.15 -5.83 -0.89
C SER A 109 -2.75 -6.17 -1.41
N ASP A 110 -1.84 -5.19 -1.38
CA ASP A 110 -0.64 -5.23 -2.21
C ASP A 110 0.59 -5.64 -1.43
N GLY A 111 0.69 -5.30 -0.14
CA GLY A 111 1.89 -5.62 0.64
C GLY A 111 2.19 -7.13 0.68
N ARG A 112 3.49 -7.44 0.66
CA ARG A 112 4.03 -8.80 0.61
C ARG A 112 5.13 -8.96 1.65
N GLN A 113 5.24 -10.17 2.15
CA GLN A 113 6.30 -10.59 3.07
C GLN A 113 6.75 -11.99 2.72
N LEU A 114 8.06 -12.17 2.63
CA LEU A 114 8.72 -13.46 2.51
C LEU A 114 9.57 -13.69 3.74
N VAL A 115 9.32 -14.78 4.45
CA VAL A 115 10.08 -15.20 5.64
C VAL A 115 10.77 -16.52 5.35
N SER A 116 12.08 -16.53 5.42
CA SER A 116 12.91 -17.73 5.35
C SER A 116 13.35 -18.12 6.76
N ASP A 117 12.97 -19.32 7.19
CA ASP A 117 13.39 -19.92 8.47
C ASP A 117 13.98 -21.31 8.19
N PRO A 118 15.31 -21.41 7.99
CA PRO A 118 15.96 -22.64 7.53
C PRO A 118 15.86 -23.79 8.54
N CYS A 119 15.55 -23.49 9.80
CA CYS A 119 15.46 -24.51 10.86
C CYS A 119 14.04 -24.94 11.16
N SER A 120 13.04 -24.20 10.68
CA SER A 120 11.64 -24.65 10.68
C SER A 120 11.25 -25.36 9.40
N SER A 121 11.78 -24.94 8.24
CA SER A 121 11.38 -25.44 6.92
C SER A 121 12.46 -25.19 5.89
N SER A 122 12.55 -26.05 4.87
CA SER A 122 13.40 -25.82 3.70
C SER A 122 12.83 -24.80 2.71
N LEU A 123 11.55 -24.42 2.89
CA LEU A 123 10.84 -23.48 2.02
C LEU A 123 10.56 -22.18 2.78
N ALA A 124 10.67 -21.06 2.06
CA ALA A 124 10.25 -19.76 2.57
C ALA A 124 8.73 -19.61 2.54
N THR A 125 8.19 -18.87 3.51
CA THR A 125 6.77 -18.57 3.64
C THR A 125 6.48 -17.21 3.00
N TYR A 126 5.63 -17.20 1.98
CA TYR A 126 5.18 -15.99 1.29
C TYR A 126 3.75 -15.64 1.71
N THR A 127 3.57 -14.45 2.30
CA THR A 127 2.29 -13.99 2.86
C THR A 127 2.02 -12.55 2.48
N ARG A 128 0.75 -12.14 2.55
CA ARG A 128 0.39 -10.72 2.47
C ARG A 128 0.82 -9.98 3.71
N TYR A 129 1.19 -8.72 3.54
CA TYR A 129 1.61 -7.82 4.61
C TYR A 129 0.82 -6.52 4.53
N ASN A 130 0.41 -6.01 5.68
CA ASN A 130 -0.33 -4.77 5.78
C ASN A 130 -0.09 -4.20 7.17
N GLN A 131 0.82 -3.23 7.26
CA GLN A 131 1.13 -2.58 8.52
C GLN A 131 1.24 -1.07 8.32
N THR A 132 0.38 -0.33 9.02
CA THR A 132 0.52 1.12 9.15
C THR A 132 1.70 1.44 10.05
N GLU A 133 2.60 2.32 9.60
CA GLU A 133 3.79 2.71 10.35
C GLU A 133 3.76 4.21 10.66
N THR A 134 4.27 4.59 11.83
CA THR A 134 4.38 5.99 12.25
C THR A 134 5.80 6.26 12.71
N PHE A 135 6.40 7.31 12.18
CA PHE A 135 7.76 7.73 12.47
C PHE A 135 7.83 9.18 12.91
N ASN A 136 8.84 9.54 13.69
CA ASN A 136 9.26 10.94 13.83
C ASN A 136 10.43 11.19 12.90
N VAL A 137 10.33 12.23 12.08
CA VAL A 137 11.26 12.48 10.99
C VAL A 137 12.13 13.69 11.28
N SER A 138 13.44 13.50 11.10
CA SER A 138 14.40 14.59 11.16
C SER A 138 15.43 14.44 10.04
N LYS A 139 15.88 15.57 9.51
CA LYS A 139 16.97 15.64 8.52
C LYS A 139 18.22 16.13 9.24
N ASP A 140 19.36 15.50 8.97
CA ASP A 140 20.62 15.92 9.56
C ASP A 140 21.04 17.31 9.02
N PRO A 141 21.21 18.34 9.87
CA PRO A 141 21.59 19.68 9.42
C PRO A 141 23.10 19.86 9.27
N TYR A 142 23.93 18.93 9.76
CA TYR A 142 25.38 19.13 9.90
C TYR A 142 26.20 18.55 8.74
N HIS A 143 25.75 17.46 8.13
CA HIS A 143 26.53 16.77 7.11
C HIS A 143 26.08 17.19 5.71
N GLY A 144 27.03 17.49 4.82
CA GLY A 144 26.77 17.76 3.39
C GLY A 144 26.22 16.56 2.60
N ILE A 145 25.83 15.49 3.30
CA ILE A 145 25.18 14.30 2.76
C ILE A 145 23.76 14.32 3.30
N GLN A 146 22.77 14.28 2.40
CA GLN A 146 21.38 14.20 2.81
C GLN A 146 21.13 12.88 3.56
N ARG A 147 20.94 13.00 4.88
CA ARG A 147 20.61 11.91 5.78
C ARG A 147 19.23 12.15 6.39
N LEU A 148 18.40 11.11 6.31
CA LEU A 148 17.08 11.05 6.90
C LEU A 148 17.16 10.14 8.13
N ASP A 149 16.87 10.73 9.29
CA ASP A 149 16.83 10.03 10.57
C ASP A 149 15.36 9.81 10.92
N LEU A 150 14.98 8.54 10.94
CA LEU A 150 13.64 8.08 11.34
C LEU A 150 13.71 7.55 12.76
N LYS A 151 12.74 7.93 13.59
CA LYS A 151 12.50 7.29 14.88
C LYS A 151 11.17 6.57 14.85
N SER A 152 11.14 5.36 15.38
CA SER A 152 9.92 4.57 15.54
C SER A 152 8.95 5.23 16.53
N PHE A 153 7.73 4.68 16.63
CA PHE A 153 6.68 5.19 17.52
C PHE A 153 7.09 5.22 19.01
N ASP A 154 8.05 4.38 19.40
CA ASP A 154 8.63 4.26 20.74
C ASP A 154 9.84 5.19 20.96
N ASP A 155 10.06 6.15 20.05
CA ASP A 155 11.24 7.04 20.00
C ASP A 155 12.57 6.30 19.80
N SER A 156 12.54 4.99 19.50
CA SER A 156 13.74 4.24 19.19
C SER A 156 14.31 4.67 17.83
N PRO A 157 15.62 4.94 17.73
CA PRO A 157 16.22 5.37 16.48
C PRO A 157 16.27 4.20 15.49
N MET A 158 15.83 4.44 14.26
CA MET A 158 16.05 3.50 13.16
C MET A 158 17.44 3.66 12.57
N HIS A 159 17.81 2.75 11.67
CA HIS A 159 19.03 2.89 10.89
C HIS A 159 18.99 4.20 10.08
N PRO A 160 20.09 4.97 10.05
CA PRO A 160 20.16 6.19 9.27
C PRO A 160 20.02 5.89 7.78
N MET A 161 19.19 6.67 7.11
CA MET A 161 18.87 6.52 5.69
C MET A 161 19.55 7.64 4.89
N TYR A 162 20.05 7.33 3.71
CA TYR A 162 20.75 8.27 2.84
C TYR A 162 20.04 8.39 1.51
N LEU A 163 19.96 9.60 0.96
CA LEU A 163 19.37 9.82 -0.34
C LEU A 163 20.20 9.12 -1.43
N VAL A 164 19.55 8.28 -2.23
CA VAL A 164 20.15 7.51 -3.34
C VAL A 164 19.64 8.01 -4.68
N TYR A 165 18.33 8.28 -4.81
CA TYR A 165 17.73 8.74 -6.06
C TYR A 165 16.82 9.95 -5.87
N GLN A 166 16.90 10.88 -6.83
CA GLN A 166 16.00 12.02 -6.98
C GLN A 166 15.90 12.29 -8.50
N PRO A 167 14.79 11.96 -9.18
CA PRO A 167 13.45 11.59 -8.66
C PRO A 167 13.39 10.21 -7.99
N PRO A 168 12.36 9.97 -7.14
CA PRO A 168 12.19 8.70 -6.42
C PRO A 168 11.95 7.51 -7.38
N GLN A 169 12.52 6.36 -7.02
CA GLN A 169 12.33 5.07 -7.70
C GLN A 169 11.30 4.23 -6.92
N MET A 170 10.12 3.99 -7.50
CA MET A 170 9.09 3.12 -6.94
C MET A 170 8.21 2.53 -8.03
N LEU A 171 7.47 1.48 -7.71
CA LEU A 171 6.44 0.89 -8.54
C LEU A 171 5.23 1.83 -8.70
N PRO A 172 4.32 1.56 -9.67
CA PRO A 172 3.14 2.40 -9.86
C PRO A 172 2.29 2.50 -8.58
N THR A 173 1.85 3.71 -8.27
CA THR A 173 1.11 4.07 -7.04
C THR A 173 -0.34 3.56 -7.00
N THR A 174 -0.79 2.92 -8.07
CA THR A 174 -2.11 2.29 -8.16
C THR A 174 -2.12 0.93 -7.50
N THR A 175 -3.30 0.44 -7.09
CA THR A 175 -3.44 -0.94 -6.62
C THR A 175 -2.97 -1.94 -7.67
N LEU A 176 -1.95 -2.73 -7.33
CA LEU A 176 -1.30 -3.69 -8.23
C LEU A 176 -2.02 -5.04 -8.22
N ASN A 177 -2.48 -5.48 -7.05
CA ASN A 177 -3.10 -6.79 -6.86
C ASN A 177 -4.50 -6.64 -6.27
N PRO A 178 -5.51 -6.22 -7.05
CA PRO A 178 -6.86 -6.05 -6.56
C PRO A 178 -7.42 -7.39 -6.09
N VAL A 179 -7.72 -7.49 -4.79
CA VAL A 179 -8.53 -8.60 -4.29
C VAL A 179 -9.93 -8.33 -4.80
N SER A 180 -10.43 -9.20 -5.68
CA SER A 180 -11.84 -9.19 -6.01
C SER A 180 -12.59 -9.59 -4.74
N GLU A 181 -13.04 -8.60 -3.97
CA GLU A 181 -14.26 -8.74 -3.20
C GLU A 181 -15.27 -9.36 -4.17
N THR A 182 -15.91 -10.46 -3.80
CA THR A 182 -16.89 -11.18 -4.63
C THR A 182 -18.18 -10.35 -4.81
N GLY A 183 -18.07 -9.05 -5.04
CA GLY A 183 -19.08 -8.16 -5.59
C GLY A 183 -18.94 -8.14 -7.10
N LYS A 184 -19.80 -8.91 -7.77
CA LYS A 184 -20.08 -8.94 -9.22
C LYS A 184 -19.71 -7.63 -9.96
N SER A 185 -18.46 -7.48 -10.40
CA SER A 185 -18.09 -6.38 -11.30
C SER A 185 -17.99 -6.94 -12.71
N LYS A 186 -19.06 -6.73 -13.49
CA LYS A 186 -19.08 -7.01 -14.93
C LYS A 186 -18.05 -6.12 -15.61
N ARG A 187 -16.90 -6.69 -15.98
CA ARG A 187 -15.90 -6.01 -16.82
C ARG A 187 -16.46 -5.91 -18.24
N HIS A 188 -17.20 -4.85 -18.56
CA HIS A 188 -17.57 -4.55 -19.94
C HIS A 188 -16.38 -3.88 -20.65
N VAL A 189 -15.47 -4.70 -21.18
CA VAL A 189 -14.49 -4.24 -22.16
C VAL A 189 -15.24 -4.09 -23.48
N ALA A 190 -15.66 -2.87 -23.79
CA ALA A 190 -16.13 -2.54 -25.14
C ALA A 190 -14.90 -2.50 -26.06
N ARG A 191 -14.63 -3.62 -26.73
CA ARG A 191 -13.76 -3.66 -27.89
C ARG A 191 -14.65 -3.44 -29.10
N ASP A 192 -14.67 -2.21 -29.61
CA ASP A 192 -15.28 -1.90 -30.90
C ASP A 192 -14.57 -2.70 -31.98
N THR A 193 -15.27 -3.66 -32.56
CA THR A 193 -14.94 -4.21 -33.87
C THR A 193 -16.24 -4.64 -34.53
N ASP A 194 -16.66 -3.82 -35.49
CA ASP A 194 -17.74 -4.07 -36.44
C ASP A 194 -17.77 -5.51 -36.96
N ARG A 195 -18.91 -6.20 -36.77
CA ARG A 195 -19.51 -7.06 -37.81
C ARG A 195 -20.90 -7.62 -37.42
N SER A 196 -21.91 -7.14 -38.18
CA SER A 196 -23.19 -7.78 -38.56
C SER A 196 -24.26 -8.06 -37.47
N PRO A 197 -25.46 -7.44 -37.55
CA PRO A 197 -26.55 -7.73 -36.62
C PRO A 197 -27.30 -9.00 -37.05
N GLY A 198 -27.11 -10.09 -36.31
CA GLY A 198 -27.94 -11.29 -36.41
C GLY A 198 -29.25 -11.11 -35.67
N VAL A 199 -30.37 -11.44 -36.33
CA VAL A 199 -31.79 -11.30 -35.89
C VAL A 199 -32.16 -12.22 -34.69
N ARG A 200 -31.19 -12.70 -33.91
CA ARG A 200 -31.39 -13.68 -32.83
C ARG A 200 -31.50 -13.08 -31.41
N ASN A 201 -31.47 -11.75 -31.29
CA ASN A 201 -31.57 -11.05 -29.99
C ASN A 201 -32.92 -10.35 -29.74
N LEU A 202 -33.99 -10.68 -30.48
CA LEU A 202 -35.33 -10.12 -30.25
C LEU A 202 -36.15 -10.84 -29.16
N ILE A 203 -35.53 -11.77 -28.42
CA ILE A 203 -36.16 -12.38 -27.24
C ILE A 203 -35.29 -12.03 -26.04
N THR A 204 -35.66 -10.93 -25.38
CA THR A 204 -35.17 -10.52 -24.08
C THR A 204 -35.48 -11.62 -23.06
N LYS A 205 -34.49 -12.48 -22.80
CA LYS A 205 -34.54 -13.49 -21.71
C LYS A 205 -34.78 -12.85 -20.33
N GLU A 206 -34.59 -11.54 -20.21
CA GLU A 206 -34.87 -10.75 -19.01
C GLU A 206 -36.37 -10.64 -18.70
N GLU A 207 -37.26 -10.90 -19.67
CA GLU A 207 -38.71 -10.82 -19.46
C GLU A 207 -39.33 -12.12 -18.92
N LEU A 208 -38.60 -13.24 -19.00
CA LEU A 208 -39.07 -14.56 -18.53
C LEU A 208 -38.78 -14.83 -17.06
N THR A 209 -38.01 -13.97 -16.38
CA THR A 209 -37.52 -14.21 -15.01
C THR A 209 -37.94 -13.09 -14.04
N ASN A 210 -39.09 -12.46 -14.27
CA ASN A 210 -39.68 -11.55 -13.28
C ASN A 210 -40.77 -12.29 -12.47
N PRO A 211 -40.49 -12.69 -11.22
CA PRO A 211 -41.39 -13.52 -10.41
C PRO A 211 -42.73 -12.83 -10.09
N ASP A 212 -42.76 -11.49 -10.01
CA ASP A 212 -43.99 -10.75 -9.74
C ASP A 212 -45.02 -10.89 -10.87
N ARG A 213 -44.56 -10.92 -12.14
CA ARG A 213 -45.47 -11.11 -13.29
C ARG A 213 -46.10 -12.50 -13.30
N TRP A 214 -45.36 -13.53 -12.88
CA TRP A 214 -45.88 -14.90 -12.78
C TRP A 214 -46.94 -15.03 -11.68
N LEU A 215 -46.75 -14.31 -10.56
CA LEU A 215 -47.74 -14.23 -9.50
C LEU A 215 -49.04 -13.59 -10.01
N TRP A 216 -48.95 -12.47 -10.74
CA TRP A 216 -50.13 -11.80 -11.31
C TRP A 216 -50.84 -12.63 -12.38
N VAL A 217 -50.11 -13.40 -13.20
CA VAL A 217 -50.71 -14.36 -14.14
C VAL A 217 -51.50 -15.44 -13.40
N GLY A 218 -50.96 -15.96 -12.29
CA GLY A 218 -51.67 -16.91 -11.41
C GLY A 218 -52.97 -16.31 -10.86
N VAL A 219 -52.93 -15.09 -10.33
CA VAL A 219 -54.11 -14.38 -9.81
C VAL A 219 -55.18 -14.22 -10.90
N PHE A 220 -54.79 -13.85 -12.12
CA PHE A 220 -55.72 -13.73 -13.24
C PHE A 220 -56.34 -15.07 -13.64
N ALA A 221 -55.54 -16.13 -13.72
CA ALA A 221 -56.03 -17.46 -14.07
C ALA A 221 -57.06 -17.97 -13.04
N THR A 222 -56.82 -17.74 -11.75
CA THR A 222 -57.76 -18.09 -10.67
C THR A 222 -59.02 -17.24 -10.72
N ALA A 223 -58.91 -15.94 -11.00
CA ALA A 223 -60.08 -15.06 -11.11
C ALA A 223 -60.97 -15.45 -12.31
N VAL A 224 -60.38 -15.74 -13.47
CA VAL A 224 -61.13 -16.19 -14.65
C VAL A 224 -61.78 -17.55 -14.39
N GLY A 225 -61.05 -18.50 -13.79
CA GLY A 225 -61.61 -19.80 -13.39
C GLY A 225 -62.77 -19.68 -12.41
N GLY A 226 -62.67 -18.76 -11.45
CA GLY A 226 -63.75 -18.45 -10.51
C GLY A 226 -64.99 -17.89 -11.21
N ILE A 227 -64.81 -16.92 -12.12
CA ILE A 227 -65.93 -16.33 -12.89
C ILE A 227 -66.62 -17.39 -13.77
N THR A 228 -65.86 -18.31 -14.39
CA THR A 228 -66.46 -19.40 -15.18
C THR A 228 -67.27 -20.39 -14.35
N LEU A 229 -66.95 -20.57 -13.06
CA LEU A 229 -67.73 -21.41 -12.15
C LEU A 229 -69.01 -20.75 -11.65
N PHE A 230 -69.08 -19.42 -11.61
CA PHE A 230 -70.30 -18.68 -11.23
C PHE A 230 -71.29 -18.48 -12.39
N TYR A 231 -70.85 -18.67 -13.64
CA TYR A 231 -71.68 -18.58 -14.84
C TYR A 231 -71.95 -19.94 -15.51
N SER A 232 -71.64 -21.05 -14.82
CA SER A 232 -71.95 -22.43 -15.24
C SER A 232 -73.00 -23.08 -14.35
#